data_AF-A0A6P0X4L8-F1
#
_entry.id   AF-A0A6P0X4L8-F1
#
_cell.length_a   1.000
_cell.length_b   1.000
_cell.length_c   1.000
_cell.angle_alpha   90.00
_cell.angle_beta   90.00
_cell.angle_gamma   90.00
#
_symmetry.space_group_name_H-M   'P 1'
#
loop_
_entity.id
_entity.type
_entity.pdbx_description
1 polymer ?
#
loop_
_entity_poly.entity_id
_entity_poly.type
_entity_poly.pdbx_seq_one_letter_code
_entity_poly.pdbx_strand_id
1 'polypeptide(L)'
;MPPSASSSSNGTSTASLALPSGYRRLEALQKDQQWLLKQTKRKRTELNNFVEQMRSLATEIFKQGNPHLKNLTALDQEIHNLFEEIFRTRKFGKKAKKTIEGIYRSLQLGGIISPKFNNEAGETELDELFENQEPEPDFNFHSEEKSEPDTEERQEFSQQQVGKTKESRKIRQTFLRLAEIFHPDKVMDSENHLRHTEIMKEINRAYQDGDLARLLEIEQQHQVGESIANETEDEITRSCNRLEQENQFLKNQYENLKRELRLVKKTPEGVMVSDYRKAKREGIDPIAEMMEQMESELQGIEELRDFIRDFRDKKITIKEFITGPTAWRQTPEEMMEDVLEEMFGDLLEVIRF
;
A
#
# COMPACT_ATOMS: atom_id res chain seq x y z
N MET A 1 4.44 -99.11 -13.84
CA MET A 1 3.42 -98.31 -14.53
C MET A 1 2.61 -97.53 -13.48
N PRO A 2 2.21 -96.28 -13.79
CA PRO A 2 1.88 -95.16 -12.86
C PRO A 2 0.34 -95.06 -12.63
N PRO A 3 -0.29 -93.96 -12.11
CA PRO A 3 0.18 -92.66 -11.58
C PRO A 3 -0.35 -92.32 -10.15
N SER A 4 0.32 -91.54 -9.29
CA SER A 4 0.39 -90.07 -9.17
C SER A 4 -0.95 -89.31 -9.21
N ALA A 5 -1.41 -88.83 -8.04
CA ALA A 5 -2.31 -87.68 -7.91
C ALA A 5 -1.85 -86.82 -6.73
N SER A 6 -1.04 -85.80 -7.05
CA SER A 6 -0.71 -84.67 -6.19
C SER A 6 -1.96 -83.84 -5.94
N SER A 7 -2.44 -83.80 -4.69
CA SER A 7 -3.48 -82.88 -4.26
C SER A 7 -2.87 -81.47 -4.15
N SER A 8 -2.97 -80.72 -5.23
CA SER A 8 -2.64 -79.29 -5.29
C SER A 8 -3.54 -78.54 -4.32
N SER A 9 -2.94 -77.95 -3.30
CA SER A 9 -3.55 -76.92 -2.47
C SER A 9 -3.93 -75.73 -3.37
N ASN A 10 -5.22 -75.59 -3.68
CA ASN A 10 -5.76 -74.34 -4.19
C ASN A 10 -5.65 -73.30 -3.07
N GLY A 11 -4.52 -72.59 -3.06
CA GLY A 11 -4.40 -71.33 -2.35
C GLY A 11 -5.42 -70.37 -2.97
N THR A 12 -6.50 -70.13 -2.25
CA THR A 12 -7.34 -68.95 -2.43
C THR A 12 -6.45 -67.74 -2.22
N SER A 13 -5.92 -67.23 -3.33
CA SER A 13 -5.24 -65.94 -3.38
C SER A 13 -6.26 -64.89 -2.95
N THR A 14 -6.19 -64.50 -1.68
CA THR A 14 -6.87 -63.32 -1.15
C THR A 14 -6.36 -62.13 -1.95
N ALA A 15 -7.13 -61.74 -2.97
CA ALA A 15 -6.94 -60.49 -3.68
C ALA A 15 -6.92 -59.38 -2.64
N SER A 16 -5.72 -58.85 -2.40
CA SER A 16 -5.50 -57.73 -1.51
C SER A 16 -6.38 -56.57 -1.98
N LEU A 17 -7.29 -56.14 -1.12
CA LEU A 17 -8.20 -54.99 -1.26
C LEU A 17 -7.41 -53.66 -1.23
N ALA A 18 -6.31 -53.59 -1.96
CA ALA A 18 -5.53 -52.38 -2.15
C ALA A 18 -6.14 -51.61 -3.32
N LEU A 19 -6.76 -50.45 -3.04
CA LEU A 19 -7.17 -49.50 -4.07
C LEU A 19 -6.01 -49.32 -5.08
N PRO A 20 -6.26 -49.44 -6.40
CA PRO A 20 -5.25 -49.26 -7.43
C PRO A 20 -4.46 -47.96 -7.22
N SER A 21 -3.16 -47.94 -7.52
CA SER A 21 -2.26 -46.81 -7.27
C SER A 21 -2.79 -45.47 -7.81
N GLY A 22 -3.54 -45.49 -8.91
CA GLY A 22 -4.20 -44.33 -9.51
C GLY A 22 -5.23 -43.66 -8.59
N TYR A 23 -6.08 -44.43 -7.90
CA TYR A 23 -7.07 -43.87 -6.97
C TYR A 23 -6.42 -43.23 -5.75
N ARG A 24 -5.30 -43.79 -5.24
CA ARG A 24 -4.54 -43.18 -4.15
C ARG A 24 -3.92 -41.84 -4.54
N ARG A 25 -3.39 -41.75 -5.78
CA ARG A 25 -2.87 -40.49 -6.33
C ARG A 25 -3.99 -39.47 -6.48
N LEU A 26 -5.14 -39.88 -7.02
CA LEU A 26 -6.31 -39.01 -7.17
C LEU A 26 -6.79 -38.45 -5.82
N GLU A 27 -6.91 -39.30 -4.80
CA GLU A 27 -7.31 -38.88 -3.44
C GLU A 27 -6.30 -37.89 -2.83
N ALA A 28 -5.00 -38.14 -3.01
CA ALA A 28 -3.95 -37.23 -2.53
C ALA A 28 -4.03 -35.85 -3.23
N LEU A 29 -4.24 -35.83 -4.54
CA LEU A 29 -4.37 -34.59 -5.31
C LEU A 29 -5.64 -33.80 -4.94
N GLN A 30 -6.74 -34.49 -4.62
CA GLN A 30 -7.95 -33.86 -4.12
C GLN A 30 -7.74 -33.22 -2.73
N LYS A 31 -7.04 -33.91 -1.83
CA LYS A 31 -6.66 -33.36 -0.52
C LYS A 31 -5.78 -32.12 -0.66
N ASP A 32 -4.79 -32.17 -1.56
CA ASP A 32 -3.95 -31.02 -1.89
C ASP A 32 -4.76 -29.84 -2.43
N GLN A 33 -5.71 -30.11 -3.34
CA GLN A 33 -6.59 -29.09 -3.91
C GLN A 33 -7.43 -28.42 -2.83
N GLN A 34 -8.09 -29.20 -1.95
CA GLN A 34 -8.88 -28.66 -0.84
C GLN A 34 -8.04 -27.78 0.09
N TRP A 35 -6.81 -28.20 0.39
CA TRP A 35 -5.89 -27.40 1.20
C TRP A 35 -5.52 -26.10 0.50
N LEU A 36 -5.15 -26.15 -0.79
CA LEU A 36 -4.79 -24.98 -1.58
C LEU A 36 -5.93 -23.98 -1.71
N LEU A 37 -7.15 -24.43 -1.99
CA LEU A 37 -8.35 -23.59 -2.04
C LEU A 37 -8.53 -22.82 -0.73
N LYS A 38 -8.44 -23.51 0.41
CA LYS A 38 -8.54 -22.91 1.74
C LYS A 38 -7.44 -21.88 2.00
N GLN A 39 -6.20 -22.17 1.62
CA GLN A 39 -5.06 -21.26 1.82
C GLN A 39 -5.14 -20.02 0.94
N THR A 40 -5.47 -20.19 -0.35
CA THR A 40 -5.64 -19.08 -1.31
C THR A 40 -6.76 -18.15 -0.85
N LYS A 41 -7.90 -18.71 -0.45
CA LYS A 41 -9.02 -17.94 0.12
C LYS A 41 -8.61 -17.17 1.37
N ARG A 42 -7.96 -17.83 2.34
CA ARG A 42 -7.49 -17.18 3.57
C ARG A 42 -6.54 -16.02 3.27
N LYS A 43 -5.57 -16.22 2.37
CA LYS A 43 -4.60 -15.17 2.00
C LYS A 43 -5.23 -14.00 1.26
N ARG A 44 -6.19 -14.28 0.38
CA ARG A 44 -6.99 -13.25 -0.31
C ARG A 44 -7.78 -12.41 0.68
N THR A 45 -8.47 -13.04 1.64
CA THR A 45 -9.17 -12.33 2.71
C THR A 45 -8.21 -11.51 3.57
N GLU A 46 -7.04 -12.05 3.91
CA GLU A 46 -6.01 -11.31 4.66
C GLU A 46 -5.55 -10.05 3.91
N LEU A 47 -5.29 -10.17 2.60
CA LEU A 47 -4.92 -9.04 1.74
C LEU A 47 -6.03 -8.00 1.67
N ASN A 48 -7.26 -8.41 1.38
CA ASN A 48 -8.39 -7.49 1.29
C ASN A 48 -8.65 -6.76 2.61
N ASN A 49 -8.60 -7.47 3.74
CA ASN A 49 -8.78 -6.87 5.05
C ASN A 49 -7.65 -5.87 5.36
N PHE A 50 -6.42 -6.16 4.96
CA PHE A 50 -5.30 -5.24 5.15
C PHE A 50 -5.47 -3.98 4.29
N VAL A 51 -5.86 -4.12 3.03
CA VAL A 51 -6.14 -2.98 2.13
C VAL A 51 -7.29 -2.12 2.65
N GLU A 52 -8.35 -2.74 3.17
CA GLU A 52 -9.47 -2.00 3.74
C GLU A 52 -9.07 -1.28 5.04
N GLN A 53 -8.18 -1.87 5.84
CA GLN A 53 -7.59 -1.21 7.01
C GLN A 53 -6.78 0.02 6.62
N MET A 54 -5.98 -0.05 5.54
CA MET A 54 -5.26 1.13 5.04
C MET A 54 -6.23 2.25 4.63
N ARG A 55 -7.29 1.90 3.89
CA ARG A 55 -8.30 2.87 3.43
C ARG A 55 -9.05 3.54 4.59
N SER A 56 -9.49 2.74 5.55
CA SER A 56 -10.23 3.25 6.71
C SER A 56 -9.36 4.15 7.57
N LEU A 57 -8.12 3.74 7.87
CA LEU A 57 -7.16 4.55 8.62
C LEU A 57 -6.86 5.88 7.90
N ALA A 58 -6.59 5.84 6.59
CA ALA A 58 -6.35 7.06 5.80
C ALA A 58 -7.57 8.00 5.80
N THR A 59 -8.78 7.43 5.68
CA THR A 59 -10.03 8.21 5.72
C THR A 59 -10.24 8.86 7.08
N GLU A 60 -9.92 8.15 8.16
CA GLU A 60 -10.03 8.66 9.52
C GLU A 60 -9.05 9.82 9.77
N ILE A 61 -7.78 9.64 9.43
CA ILE A 61 -6.75 10.69 9.51
C ILE A 61 -7.18 11.91 8.70
N PHE A 62 -7.63 11.72 7.47
CA PHE A 62 -8.07 12.83 6.63
C PHE A 62 -9.28 13.54 7.21
N LYS A 63 -10.27 12.80 7.72
CA LYS A 63 -11.48 13.38 8.30
C LYS A 63 -11.16 14.23 9.54
N GLN A 64 -10.26 13.76 10.39
CA GLN A 64 -9.88 14.48 11.62
C GLN A 64 -8.92 15.63 11.32
N GLY A 65 -7.97 15.48 10.39
CA GLY A 65 -6.98 16.51 10.06
C GLY A 65 -7.48 17.64 9.14
N ASN A 66 -8.52 17.40 8.33
CA ASN A 66 -9.01 18.40 7.35
C ASN A 66 -9.43 19.75 7.99
N PRO A 67 -10.14 19.80 9.13
CA PRO A 67 -10.38 21.04 9.86
C PRO A 67 -9.11 21.81 10.22
N HIS A 68 -8.07 21.13 10.73
CA HIS A 68 -6.80 21.77 11.08
C HIS A 68 -6.10 22.35 9.84
N LEU A 69 -6.09 21.62 8.71
CA LEU A 69 -5.52 22.12 7.46
C LEU A 69 -6.24 23.37 6.93
N LYS A 70 -7.58 23.41 7.06
CA LYS A 70 -8.37 24.59 6.68
C LYS A 70 -8.04 25.80 7.55
N ASN A 71 -7.95 25.59 8.86
CA ASN A 71 -7.60 26.64 9.81
C ASN A 71 -6.18 27.15 9.53
N LEU A 72 -5.20 26.27 9.29
CA LEU A 72 -3.84 26.64 8.92
C LEU A 72 -3.81 27.49 7.64
N THR A 73 -4.56 27.10 6.61
CA THR A 73 -4.66 27.89 5.37
C THR A 73 -5.30 29.26 5.60
N ALA A 74 -6.30 29.35 6.49
CA ALA A 74 -6.93 30.62 6.83
C ALA A 74 -5.97 31.54 7.60
N LEU A 75 -5.25 31.01 8.60
CA LEU A 75 -4.25 31.75 9.37
C LEU A 75 -3.10 32.24 8.48
N ASP A 76 -2.63 31.39 7.56
CA ASP A 76 -1.63 31.76 6.57
C ASP A 76 -2.05 33.01 5.76
N GLN A 77 -3.26 32.97 5.19
CA GLN A 77 -3.82 34.10 4.45
C GLN A 77 -4.00 35.35 5.32
N GLU A 78 -4.46 35.19 6.56
CA GLU A 78 -4.60 36.29 7.50
C GLU A 78 -3.26 36.94 7.82
N ILE A 79 -2.21 36.17 8.09
CA ILE A 79 -0.87 36.67 8.35
C ILE A 79 -0.36 37.46 7.15
N HIS A 80 -0.52 36.92 5.94
CA HIS A 80 -0.16 37.64 4.73
C HIS A 80 -0.89 38.98 4.57
N ASN A 81 -2.21 38.99 4.81
CA ASN A 81 -3.01 40.21 4.73
C ASN A 81 -2.59 41.24 5.79
N LEU A 82 -2.27 40.80 7.01
CA LEU A 82 -1.76 41.68 8.06
C LEU A 82 -0.45 42.36 7.65
N PHE A 83 0.50 41.62 7.06
CA PHE A 83 1.74 42.22 6.56
C PHE A 83 1.49 43.24 5.45
N GLU A 84 0.62 42.92 4.48
CA GLU A 84 0.24 43.86 3.42
C GLU A 84 -0.37 45.16 3.99
N GLU A 85 -1.27 45.04 4.96
CA GLU A 85 -1.88 46.18 5.63
C GLU A 85 -0.85 47.00 6.43
N ILE A 86 0.07 46.35 7.13
CA ILE A 86 1.16 47.02 7.87
C ILE A 86 1.98 47.88 6.91
N PHE A 87 2.39 47.32 5.77
CA PHE A 87 3.19 48.05 4.78
C PHE A 87 2.42 49.17 4.07
N ARG A 88 1.10 49.02 3.89
CA ARG A 88 0.25 50.03 3.25
C ARG A 88 -0.13 51.19 4.18
N THR A 89 -0.44 50.90 5.45
CA THR A 89 -1.05 51.87 6.36
C THR A 89 -0.04 52.63 7.22
N ARG A 90 1.10 52.02 7.56
CA ARG A 90 2.11 52.63 8.42
C ARG A 90 3.27 53.19 7.59
N LYS A 91 3.70 54.42 7.94
CA LYS A 91 4.93 55.00 7.39
C LYS A 91 6.11 54.62 8.27
N PHE A 92 7.04 53.88 7.71
CA PHE A 92 8.27 53.45 8.37
C PHE A 92 9.50 54.18 7.82
N GLY A 93 10.52 54.38 8.66
CA GLY A 93 11.85 54.74 8.16
C GLY A 93 12.48 53.58 7.37
N LYS A 94 13.37 53.88 6.41
CA LYS A 94 13.98 52.88 5.51
C LYS A 94 14.52 51.63 6.23
N LYS A 95 15.26 51.82 7.33
CA LYS A 95 15.84 50.73 8.12
C LYS A 95 14.78 49.85 8.79
N ALA A 96 13.74 50.45 9.37
CA ALA A 96 12.66 49.71 10.02
C ALA A 96 11.83 48.91 8.99
N LYS A 97 11.53 49.51 7.82
CA LYS A 97 10.82 48.83 6.73
C LYS A 97 11.58 47.58 6.26
N LYS A 98 12.87 47.72 5.95
CA LYS A 98 13.73 46.59 5.52
C LYS A 98 13.81 45.48 6.57
N THR A 99 13.79 45.83 7.86
CA THR A 99 13.82 44.85 8.95
C THR A 99 12.51 44.05 9.01
N ILE A 100 11.36 44.73 8.88
CA ILE A 100 10.04 44.07 8.88
C ILE A 100 9.86 43.20 7.62
N GLU A 101 10.33 43.66 6.46
CA GLU A 101 10.38 42.84 5.23
C GLU A 101 11.27 41.60 5.40
N GLY A 102 12.41 41.74 6.10
CA GLY A 102 13.28 40.62 6.45
C GLY A 102 12.58 39.58 7.34
N ILE A 103 11.85 40.03 8.38
CA ILE A 103 11.07 39.14 9.25
C ILE A 103 10.01 38.39 8.42
N TYR A 104 9.27 39.10 7.57
CA TYR A 104 8.28 38.48 6.70
C TYR A 104 8.90 37.41 5.78
N ARG A 105 10.04 37.70 5.15
CA ARG A 105 10.77 36.71 4.33
C ARG A 105 11.30 35.55 5.15
N SER A 106 11.78 35.78 6.38
CA SER A 106 12.24 34.67 7.24
C SER A 106 11.11 33.74 7.65
N LEU A 107 9.90 34.26 7.88
CA LEU A 107 8.73 33.42 8.16
C LEU A 107 8.36 32.54 6.95
N GLN A 108 8.53 33.05 5.74
CA GLN A 108 8.31 32.30 4.50
C GLN A 108 9.39 31.23 4.27
N LEU A 109 10.65 31.60 4.41
CA LEU A 109 11.78 30.67 4.24
C LEU A 109 11.80 29.58 5.32
N GLY A 110 11.35 29.92 6.54
CA GLY A 110 11.20 28.96 7.63
C GLY A 110 9.96 28.05 7.50
N GLY A 111 9.13 28.23 6.47
CA GLY A 111 7.93 27.40 6.26
C GLY A 111 6.79 27.65 7.24
N ILE A 112 6.87 28.72 8.06
CA ILE A 112 5.82 29.09 9.03
C ILE A 112 4.60 29.69 8.30
N ILE A 113 4.86 30.42 7.21
CA ILE A 113 3.84 30.90 6.26
C ILE A 113 4.26 30.58 4.84
N SER A 114 3.29 30.57 3.93
CA SER A 114 3.49 30.22 2.54
C SER A 114 4.34 31.27 1.80
N PRO A 115 5.18 30.84 0.84
CA PRO A 115 5.92 31.79 0.01
C PRO A 115 4.96 32.62 -0.86
N LYS A 116 5.01 33.95 -0.72
CA LYS A 116 4.42 34.86 -1.71
C LYS A 116 5.47 35.26 -2.72
N PHE A 117 5.35 34.73 -3.93
CA PHE A 117 6.09 35.23 -5.08
C PHE A 117 5.54 36.60 -5.46
N ASN A 118 6.14 37.67 -4.93
CA ASN A 118 5.86 39.01 -5.39
C ASN A 118 6.46 39.15 -6.80
N ASN A 119 5.60 39.25 -7.81
CA ASN A 119 5.97 39.38 -9.23
C ASN A 119 6.87 40.61 -9.55
N GLU A 120 7.11 41.53 -8.61
CA GLU A 120 7.95 42.72 -8.83
C GLU A 120 9.36 42.64 -8.21
N ALA A 121 9.64 41.66 -7.35
CA ALA A 121 10.96 41.52 -6.70
C ALA A 121 11.68 40.21 -7.05
N GLY A 122 10.98 39.24 -7.64
CA GLY A 122 11.55 37.96 -8.05
C GLY A 122 12.42 38.06 -9.31
N GLU A 123 12.17 39.02 -10.19
CA GLU A 123 13.00 39.20 -11.40
C GLU A 123 14.40 39.76 -11.05
N THR A 124 14.51 40.62 -10.03
CA THR A 124 15.79 41.24 -9.66
C THR A 124 16.70 40.30 -8.85
N GLU A 125 16.13 39.48 -7.96
CA GLU A 125 16.92 38.52 -7.15
C GLU A 125 17.31 37.25 -7.94
N LEU A 126 16.52 36.81 -8.93
CA LEU A 126 16.96 35.73 -9.82
C LEU A 126 18.08 36.19 -10.77
N ASP A 127 17.97 37.37 -11.38
CA ASP A 127 19.04 37.88 -12.26
C ASP A 127 20.37 38.09 -11.51
N GLU A 128 20.35 38.55 -10.25
CA GLU A 128 21.57 38.69 -9.43
C GLU A 128 22.23 37.34 -9.05
N LEU A 129 21.47 36.25 -8.97
CA LEU A 129 22.00 34.90 -8.72
C LEU A 129 22.58 34.25 -9.98
N PHE A 130 22.10 34.62 -11.16
CA PHE A 130 22.60 34.13 -12.45
C PHE A 130 23.69 35.03 -13.09
N GLU A 131 23.79 36.32 -12.74
CA GLU A 131 24.85 37.22 -13.23
C GLU A 131 26.21 37.01 -12.53
N ASN A 132 26.24 36.43 -11.33
CA ASN A 132 27.48 36.24 -10.55
C ASN A 132 28.12 34.85 -10.72
N GLN A 133 27.67 34.02 -11.65
CA GLN A 133 28.41 32.84 -12.07
C GLN A 133 29.29 33.21 -13.27
N GLU A 134 30.59 33.36 -13.02
CA GLU A 134 31.60 33.37 -14.07
C GLU A 134 31.38 32.16 -14.99
N PRO A 135 31.55 32.30 -16.33
CA PRO A 135 31.37 31.18 -17.25
C PRO A 135 32.52 30.19 -17.04
N GLU A 136 32.26 29.11 -16.32
CA GLU A 136 33.15 27.95 -16.24
C GLU A 136 33.41 27.37 -17.66
N PRO A 137 34.64 26.91 -17.95
CA PRO A 137 35.03 26.49 -19.28
C PRO A 137 34.45 25.12 -19.63
N ASP A 138 34.07 25.02 -20.89
CA ASP A 138 33.65 23.83 -21.65
C ASP A 138 34.37 22.53 -21.22
N PHE A 139 33.66 21.64 -20.51
CA PHE A 139 34.07 20.25 -20.27
C PHE A 139 33.13 19.29 -21.01
N ASN A 140 33.45 19.11 -22.28
CA ASN A 140 32.93 18.03 -23.11
C ASN A 140 33.48 16.68 -22.61
N PHE A 141 32.64 15.87 -21.95
CA PHE A 141 32.93 14.45 -21.74
C PHE A 141 31.90 13.59 -22.50
N HIS A 142 32.25 13.27 -23.74
CA HIS A 142 31.67 12.13 -24.44
C HIS A 142 32.15 10.84 -23.76
N SER A 143 31.22 10.11 -23.16
CA SER A 143 31.38 8.67 -22.92
C SER A 143 30.06 7.98 -23.22
N GLU A 144 30.01 7.35 -24.40
CA GLU A 144 29.12 6.24 -24.68
C GLU A 144 29.44 5.10 -23.70
N GLU A 145 28.58 4.88 -22.71
CA GLU A 145 28.57 3.65 -21.93
C GLU A 145 27.28 2.88 -22.23
N LYS A 146 27.44 1.87 -23.09
CA LYS A 146 26.58 0.70 -23.13
C LYS A 146 26.78 -0.07 -21.84
N SER A 147 25.89 0.12 -20.88
CA SER A 147 25.76 -0.78 -19.73
C SER A 147 24.73 -1.86 -20.09
N GLU A 148 25.21 -3.09 -20.19
CA GLU A 148 24.41 -4.30 -20.38
C GLU A 148 23.34 -4.41 -19.28
N PRO A 149 22.05 -4.66 -19.60
CA PRO A 149 21.07 -4.97 -18.58
C PRO A 149 21.18 -6.45 -18.18
N ASP A 150 21.24 -6.67 -16.87
CA ASP A 150 21.12 -7.96 -16.19
C ASP A 150 20.10 -8.88 -16.88
N THR A 151 20.59 -10.03 -17.33
CA THR A 151 19.82 -11.00 -18.14
C THR A 151 18.85 -11.83 -17.27
N GLU A 152 18.91 -11.69 -15.94
CA GLU A 152 18.08 -12.46 -14.99
C GLU A 152 16.69 -11.82 -14.75
N GLU A 153 16.57 -10.49 -14.61
CA GLU A 153 15.27 -9.83 -14.40
C GLU A 153 14.37 -9.90 -15.64
N ARG A 154 14.96 -9.90 -16.85
CA ARG A 154 14.21 -10.00 -18.11
C ARG A 154 13.65 -11.41 -18.35
N GLN A 155 14.30 -12.44 -17.82
CA GLN A 155 13.79 -13.82 -17.86
C GLN A 155 12.64 -14.02 -16.86
N GLU A 156 12.72 -13.46 -15.65
CA GLU A 156 11.61 -13.53 -14.68
C GLU A 156 10.36 -12.77 -15.15
N PHE A 157 10.52 -11.58 -15.73
CA PHE A 157 9.40 -10.83 -16.31
C PHE A 157 8.74 -11.57 -17.50
N SER A 158 9.54 -12.20 -18.36
CA SER A 158 9.03 -12.99 -19.49
C SER A 158 8.28 -14.25 -19.02
N GLN A 159 8.81 -14.97 -18.03
CA GLN A 159 8.16 -16.14 -17.46
C GLN A 159 6.88 -15.79 -16.68
N GLN A 160 6.86 -14.66 -15.96
CA GLN A 160 5.67 -14.17 -15.25
C GLN A 160 4.58 -13.69 -16.22
N GLN A 161 4.93 -13.05 -17.34
CA GLN A 161 3.95 -12.69 -18.38
C GLN A 161 3.36 -13.95 -19.05
N VAL A 162 4.19 -14.93 -19.41
CA VAL A 162 3.71 -16.20 -19.98
C VAL A 162 2.86 -16.98 -18.96
N GLY A 163 3.24 -16.99 -17.68
CA GLY A 163 2.47 -17.58 -16.58
C GLY A 163 1.09 -16.93 -16.40
N LYS A 164 1.02 -15.60 -16.38
CA LYS A 164 -0.23 -14.82 -16.34
C LYS A 164 -1.14 -15.12 -17.53
N THR A 165 -0.58 -15.34 -18.73
CA THR A 165 -1.40 -15.71 -19.91
C THR A 165 -1.95 -17.13 -19.84
N LYS A 166 -1.21 -18.09 -19.26
CA LYS A 166 -1.71 -19.46 -19.08
C LYS A 166 -2.78 -19.52 -17.98
N GLU A 167 -2.56 -18.79 -16.90
CA GLU A 167 -3.49 -18.69 -15.78
C GLU A 167 -4.78 -17.99 -16.18
N SER A 168 -4.70 -16.86 -16.90
CA SER A 168 -5.88 -16.15 -17.40
C SER A 168 -6.69 -16.99 -18.40
N ARG A 169 -6.02 -17.79 -19.25
CA ARG A 169 -6.71 -18.76 -20.12
C ARG A 169 -7.46 -19.82 -19.31
N LYS A 170 -6.86 -20.37 -18.24
CA LYS A 170 -7.49 -21.38 -17.38
C LYS A 170 -8.67 -20.80 -16.60
N ILE A 171 -8.55 -19.57 -16.08
CA ILE A 171 -9.63 -18.83 -15.43
C ILE A 171 -10.79 -18.64 -16.42
N ARG A 172 -10.50 -18.16 -17.64
CA ARG A 172 -11.50 -17.99 -18.70
C ARG A 172 -12.18 -19.30 -19.09
N GLN A 173 -11.43 -20.39 -19.22
CA GLN A 173 -12.00 -21.70 -19.55
C GLN A 173 -12.96 -22.20 -18.46
N THR A 174 -12.57 -22.04 -17.20
CA THR A 174 -13.38 -22.46 -16.05
C THR A 174 -14.64 -21.60 -15.94
N PHE A 175 -14.51 -20.28 -16.15
CA PHE A 175 -15.63 -19.35 -16.25
C PHE A 175 -16.64 -19.75 -17.33
N LEU A 176 -16.17 -20.02 -18.56
CA LEU A 176 -17.06 -20.39 -19.68
C LEU A 176 -17.81 -21.70 -19.38
N ARG A 177 -17.15 -22.69 -18.77
CA ARG A 177 -17.79 -23.94 -18.35
C ARG A 177 -18.89 -23.70 -17.31
N LEU A 178 -18.60 -22.89 -16.30
CA LEU A 178 -19.58 -22.56 -15.25
C LEU A 178 -20.74 -21.72 -15.79
N ALA A 179 -20.46 -20.75 -16.66
CA ALA A 179 -21.48 -19.94 -17.32
C ALA A 179 -22.38 -20.80 -18.21
N GLU A 180 -21.85 -21.83 -18.86
CA GLU A 180 -22.66 -22.77 -19.64
C GLU A 180 -23.65 -23.56 -18.76
N ILE A 181 -23.28 -23.89 -17.52
CA ILE A 181 -24.11 -24.66 -16.60
C ILE A 181 -25.14 -23.75 -15.89
N PHE A 182 -24.72 -22.57 -15.43
CA PHE A 182 -25.51 -21.69 -14.55
C PHE A 182 -26.09 -20.45 -15.23
N HIS A 183 -26.18 -20.43 -16.57
CA HIS A 183 -26.81 -19.30 -17.25
C HIS A 183 -28.30 -19.17 -16.86
N PRO A 184 -28.80 -17.98 -16.47
CA PRO A 184 -30.19 -17.80 -16.07
C PRO A 184 -31.18 -18.14 -17.20
N ASP A 185 -30.85 -17.81 -18.45
CA ASP A 185 -31.69 -18.08 -19.64
C ASP A 185 -31.91 -19.58 -19.95
N LYS A 186 -31.16 -20.48 -19.31
CA LYS A 186 -31.33 -21.93 -19.51
C LYS A 186 -32.42 -22.55 -18.63
N VAL A 187 -33.04 -21.78 -17.73
CA VAL A 187 -34.06 -22.30 -16.82
C VAL A 187 -35.36 -21.50 -16.90
N MET A 188 -36.46 -22.20 -17.12
CA MET A 188 -37.81 -21.63 -17.26
C MET A 188 -38.57 -21.51 -15.92
N ASP A 189 -38.06 -22.16 -14.88
CA ASP A 189 -38.65 -22.16 -13.54
C ASP A 189 -38.14 -20.97 -12.72
N SER A 190 -39.06 -20.27 -12.03
CA SER A 190 -38.78 -18.99 -11.37
C SER A 190 -37.82 -19.12 -10.19
N GLU A 191 -37.89 -20.23 -9.45
CA GLU A 191 -36.99 -20.50 -8.31
C GLU A 191 -35.57 -20.83 -8.78
N ASN A 192 -35.45 -21.71 -9.78
CA ASN A 192 -34.15 -22.05 -10.35
C ASN A 192 -33.50 -20.89 -11.13
N HIS A 193 -34.30 -20.01 -11.74
CA HIS A 193 -33.82 -18.79 -12.38
C HIS A 193 -33.15 -17.84 -11.35
N LEU A 194 -33.77 -17.64 -10.18
CA LEU A 194 -33.18 -16.84 -9.10
C LEU A 194 -31.87 -17.45 -8.61
N ARG A 195 -31.85 -18.76 -8.36
CA ARG A 195 -30.65 -19.49 -7.93
C ARG A 195 -29.50 -19.39 -8.95
N HIS A 196 -29.79 -19.59 -10.24
CA HIS A 196 -28.79 -19.45 -11.30
C HIS A 196 -28.29 -18.01 -11.43
N THR A 197 -29.16 -17.02 -11.22
CA THR A 197 -28.78 -15.60 -11.22
C THR A 197 -27.79 -15.29 -10.09
N GLU A 198 -28.03 -15.80 -8.89
CA GLU A 198 -27.12 -15.62 -7.75
C GLU A 198 -25.76 -16.29 -7.98
N ILE A 199 -25.76 -17.55 -8.44
CA ILE A 199 -24.54 -18.29 -8.76
C ILE A 199 -23.76 -17.58 -9.89
N MET A 200 -24.45 -17.09 -10.92
CA MET A 200 -23.81 -16.36 -12.02
C MET A 200 -23.19 -15.03 -11.57
N LYS A 201 -23.80 -14.32 -10.61
CA LYS A 201 -23.18 -13.13 -9.99
C LYS A 201 -21.88 -13.49 -9.28
N GLU A 202 -21.86 -14.60 -8.55
CA GLU A 202 -20.64 -15.07 -7.88
C GLU A 202 -19.55 -15.50 -8.88
N ILE A 203 -19.92 -16.21 -9.95
CA ILE A 203 -19.01 -16.61 -11.04
C ILE A 203 -18.41 -15.37 -11.70
N ASN A 204 -19.23 -14.35 -12.02
CA ASN A 204 -18.77 -13.10 -12.63
C ASN A 204 -17.78 -12.36 -11.72
N ARG A 205 -18.07 -12.29 -10.41
CA ARG A 205 -17.17 -11.66 -9.44
C ARG A 205 -15.84 -12.40 -9.35
N ALA A 206 -15.88 -13.73 -9.23
CA ALA A 206 -14.68 -14.56 -9.20
C ALA A 206 -13.83 -14.41 -10.47
N TYR A 207 -14.47 -14.29 -11.65
CA TYR A 207 -13.77 -14.06 -12.91
C TYR A 207 -13.10 -12.69 -12.98
N GLN A 208 -13.79 -11.62 -12.56
CA GLN A 208 -13.24 -10.26 -12.49
C GLN A 208 -12.04 -10.18 -11.54
N ASP A 209 -12.13 -10.87 -10.40
CA ASP A 209 -11.09 -10.93 -9.37
C ASP A 209 -9.96 -11.93 -9.70
N GLY A 210 -9.98 -12.57 -10.89
CA GLY A 210 -9.02 -13.61 -11.28
C GLY A 210 -8.95 -14.79 -10.31
N ASP A 211 -10.05 -15.09 -9.61
CA ASP A 211 -10.14 -16.08 -8.54
C ASP A 211 -10.40 -17.50 -9.06
N LEU A 212 -9.35 -18.17 -9.51
CA LEU A 212 -9.49 -19.57 -9.93
C LEU A 212 -9.95 -20.45 -8.76
N ALA A 213 -9.51 -20.16 -7.54
CA ALA A 213 -9.92 -20.91 -6.36
C ALA A 213 -11.43 -20.83 -6.15
N ARG A 214 -12.02 -19.63 -6.23
CA ARG A 214 -13.48 -19.46 -6.10
C ARG A 214 -14.25 -20.12 -7.24
N LEU A 215 -13.76 -20.04 -8.48
CA LEU A 215 -14.39 -20.72 -9.61
C LEU A 215 -14.38 -22.25 -9.41
N LEU A 216 -13.27 -22.83 -8.98
CA LEU A 216 -13.18 -24.27 -8.68
C LEU A 216 -14.02 -24.68 -7.46
N GLU A 217 -14.13 -23.82 -6.44
CA GLU A 217 -15.06 -24.06 -5.32
C GLU A 217 -16.52 -24.13 -5.80
N ILE A 218 -16.95 -23.19 -6.64
CA ILE A 218 -18.29 -23.18 -7.22
C ILE A 218 -18.50 -24.44 -8.07
N GLU A 219 -17.54 -24.79 -8.92
CA GLU A 219 -17.57 -26.02 -9.71
C GLU A 219 -17.76 -27.25 -8.83
N GLN A 220 -16.96 -27.39 -7.77
CA GLN A 220 -17.05 -28.52 -6.85
C GLN A 220 -18.39 -28.56 -6.11
N GLN A 221 -18.87 -27.43 -5.59
CA GLN A 221 -20.13 -27.34 -4.82
C GLN A 221 -21.35 -27.81 -5.62
N HIS A 222 -21.30 -27.68 -6.94
CA HIS A 222 -22.40 -28.09 -7.81
C HIS A 222 -22.14 -29.38 -8.60
N GLN A 223 -20.90 -29.88 -8.65
CA GLN A 223 -20.54 -31.20 -9.20
C GLN A 223 -20.62 -32.34 -8.18
N VAL A 224 -20.94 -32.08 -6.90
CA VAL A 224 -21.21 -33.14 -5.91
C VAL A 224 -22.49 -33.87 -6.27
N GLY A 225 -22.39 -34.82 -7.20
CA GLY A 225 -23.48 -35.62 -7.75
C GLY A 225 -23.05 -36.67 -8.79
N GLU A 226 -21.92 -36.48 -9.48
CA GLU A 226 -21.36 -37.51 -10.34
C GLU A 226 -20.53 -38.50 -9.51
N SER A 227 -21.14 -39.65 -9.24
CA SER A 227 -20.56 -40.72 -8.45
C SER A 227 -19.38 -41.36 -9.20
N ILE A 228 -18.22 -41.42 -8.54
CA ILE A 228 -16.97 -42.09 -8.98
C ILE A 228 -17.16 -43.62 -8.95
N ALA A 229 -18.18 -44.15 -9.61
CA ALA A 229 -18.55 -45.55 -9.51
C ALA A 229 -18.01 -46.40 -10.66
N ASN A 230 -17.65 -45.83 -11.83
CA ASN A 230 -17.20 -46.60 -13.00
C ASN A 230 -16.24 -45.80 -13.91
N GLU A 231 -15.14 -45.26 -13.36
CA GLU A 231 -14.08 -44.65 -14.20
C GLU A 231 -13.06 -45.70 -14.65
N THR A 232 -12.72 -45.69 -15.93
CA THR A 232 -11.65 -46.52 -16.53
C THR A 232 -10.28 -46.01 -16.05
N GLU A 233 -9.24 -46.85 -16.02
CA GLU A 233 -7.88 -46.45 -15.59
C GLU A 233 -7.33 -45.23 -16.35
N ASP A 234 -7.69 -45.10 -17.64
CA ASP A 234 -7.39 -43.94 -18.48
C ASP A 234 -8.09 -42.65 -18.01
N GLU A 235 -9.31 -42.75 -17.49
CA GLU A 235 -10.10 -41.62 -16.99
C GLU A 235 -9.52 -41.12 -15.66
N ILE A 236 -9.13 -42.03 -14.76
CA ILE A 236 -8.43 -41.71 -13.51
C ILE A 236 -7.13 -40.96 -13.79
N THR A 237 -6.37 -41.40 -14.81
CA THR A 237 -5.10 -40.78 -15.20
C THR A 237 -5.32 -39.37 -15.75
N ARG A 238 -6.36 -39.16 -16.58
CA ARG A 238 -6.74 -37.82 -17.08
C ARG A 238 -7.18 -36.91 -15.95
N SER A 239 -7.97 -37.42 -15.00
CA SER A 239 -8.42 -36.69 -13.80
C SER A 239 -7.24 -36.28 -12.91
N CYS A 240 -6.27 -37.17 -12.68
CA CYS A 240 -5.04 -36.85 -11.95
C CYS A 240 -4.26 -35.72 -12.64
N ASN A 241 -4.05 -35.81 -13.96
CA ASN A 241 -3.31 -34.78 -14.70
C ASN A 241 -4.02 -33.42 -14.67
N ARG A 242 -5.36 -33.41 -14.74
CA ARG A 242 -6.17 -32.19 -14.61
C ARG A 242 -6.01 -31.56 -13.23
N LEU A 243 -6.15 -32.35 -12.18
CA LEU A 243 -6.00 -31.89 -10.79
C LEU A 243 -4.58 -31.40 -10.49
N GLU A 244 -3.56 -32.03 -11.05
CA GLU A 244 -2.17 -31.57 -10.89
C GLU A 244 -1.96 -30.18 -11.50
N GLN A 245 -2.48 -29.94 -12.70
CA GLN A 245 -2.41 -28.63 -13.33
C GLN A 245 -3.17 -27.58 -12.51
N GLU A 246 -4.38 -27.90 -12.04
CA GLU A 246 -5.17 -27.01 -11.19
C GLU A 246 -4.45 -26.69 -9.87
N ASN A 247 -3.86 -27.69 -9.23
CA ASN A 247 -3.06 -27.51 -8.02
C ASN A 247 -1.82 -26.65 -8.28
N GLN A 248 -1.16 -26.77 -9.43
CA GLN A 248 -0.05 -25.88 -9.81
C GLN A 248 -0.51 -24.42 -9.96
N PHE A 249 -1.65 -24.18 -10.61
CA PHE A 249 -2.21 -22.82 -10.72
C PHE A 249 -2.59 -22.26 -9.34
N LEU A 250 -3.24 -23.05 -8.49
CA LEU A 250 -3.60 -22.61 -7.13
C LEU A 250 -2.36 -22.32 -6.26
N LYS A 251 -1.29 -23.11 -6.39
CA LYS A 251 0.01 -22.83 -5.74
C LYS A 251 0.58 -21.50 -6.20
N ASN A 252 0.57 -21.23 -7.50
CA ASN A 252 1.04 -19.96 -8.04
C ASN A 252 0.20 -18.78 -7.54
N GLN A 253 -1.13 -18.90 -7.50
CA GLN A 253 -2.02 -17.89 -6.93
C GLN A 253 -1.71 -17.62 -5.46
N TYR A 254 -1.54 -18.68 -4.67
CA TYR A 254 -1.21 -18.56 -3.26
C TYR A 254 0.12 -17.83 -3.03
N GLU A 255 1.17 -18.18 -3.77
CA GLU A 255 2.47 -17.51 -3.65
C GLU A 255 2.44 -16.07 -4.16
N ASN A 256 1.68 -15.79 -5.22
CA ASN A 256 1.46 -14.42 -5.71
C ASN A 256 0.75 -13.56 -4.66
N LEU A 257 -0.33 -14.05 -4.04
CA LEU A 257 -1.03 -13.35 -2.96
C LEU A 257 -0.11 -13.10 -1.75
N LYS A 258 0.77 -14.06 -1.41
CA LYS A 258 1.77 -13.86 -0.36
C LYS A 258 2.77 -12.77 -0.72
N ARG A 259 3.23 -12.71 -1.98
CA ARG A 259 4.13 -11.67 -2.46
C ARG A 259 3.44 -10.30 -2.43
N GLU A 260 2.23 -10.20 -2.97
CA GLU A 260 1.44 -8.97 -2.95
C GLU A 260 1.21 -8.46 -1.53
N LEU A 261 0.81 -9.32 -0.61
CA LEU A 261 0.64 -8.94 0.80
C LEU A 261 1.93 -8.41 1.43
N ARG A 262 3.09 -9.00 1.11
CA ARG A 262 4.38 -8.50 1.59
C ARG A 262 4.72 -7.14 1.00
N LEU A 263 4.45 -6.93 -0.29
CA LEU A 263 4.68 -5.65 -0.96
C LEU A 263 3.79 -4.56 -0.38
N VAL A 264 2.49 -4.84 -0.23
CA VAL A 264 1.51 -3.90 0.34
C VAL A 264 1.88 -3.54 1.78
N LYS A 265 2.35 -4.49 2.60
CA LYS A 265 2.82 -4.20 3.97
C LYS A 265 4.08 -3.33 4.03
N LYS A 266 4.87 -3.28 2.95
CA LYS A 266 6.10 -2.47 2.87
C LYS A 266 5.87 -1.08 2.30
N THR A 267 4.68 -0.76 1.81
CA THR A 267 4.38 0.62 1.39
C THR A 267 4.28 1.53 2.61
N PRO A 268 4.46 2.85 2.46
CA PRO A 268 4.32 3.80 3.57
C PRO A 268 2.98 3.66 4.31
N GLU A 269 1.89 3.48 3.56
CA GLU A 269 0.54 3.29 4.11
C GLU A 269 0.41 1.96 4.86
N GLY A 270 1.07 0.90 4.36
CA GLY A 270 1.11 -0.40 5.02
C GLY A 270 1.92 -0.41 6.31
N VAL A 271 3.02 0.36 6.36
CA VAL A 271 3.80 0.60 7.57
C VAL A 271 2.96 1.37 8.59
N MET A 272 2.28 2.44 8.15
CA MET A 272 1.38 3.23 9.00
C MET A 272 0.29 2.37 9.66
N VAL A 273 -0.34 1.45 8.93
CA VAL A 273 -1.31 0.49 9.52
C VAL A 273 -0.64 -0.43 10.54
N SER A 274 0.58 -0.88 10.27
CA SER A 274 1.31 -1.80 11.16
C SER A 274 1.67 -1.11 12.48
N ASP A 275 2.15 0.13 12.40
CA ASP A 275 2.50 0.96 13.55
C ASP A 275 1.26 1.37 14.34
N TYR A 276 0.19 1.78 13.66
CA TYR A 276 -1.12 2.05 14.29
C TYR A 276 -1.61 0.85 15.10
N ARG A 277 -1.53 -0.36 14.53
CA ARG A 277 -1.90 -1.59 15.25
C ARG A 277 -0.99 -1.91 16.42
N LYS A 278 0.29 -1.52 16.37
CA LYS A 278 1.24 -1.72 17.46
C LYS A 278 0.92 -0.78 18.62
N ALA A 279 0.83 0.52 18.35
CA ALA A 279 0.49 1.52 19.34
C ALA A 279 -0.88 1.25 20.00
N LYS A 280 -1.90 0.88 19.22
CA LYS A 280 -3.21 0.51 19.76
C LYS A 280 -3.19 -0.70 20.69
N ARG A 281 -2.28 -1.66 20.47
CA ARG A 281 -2.08 -2.80 21.39
C ARG A 281 -1.42 -2.37 22.71
N GLU A 282 -0.60 -1.33 22.66
CA GLU A 282 0.03 -0.71 23.82
C GLU A 282 -0.91 0.28 24.54
N GLY A 283 -2.15 0.46 24.04
CA GLY A 283 -3.16 1.34 24.61
C GLY A 283 -3.04 2.80 24.19
N ILE A 284 -2.16 3.09 23.21
CA ILE A 284 -1.93 4.41 22.65
C ILE A 284 -2.87 4.63 21.47
N ASP A 285 -3.39 5.86 21.31
CA ASP A 285 -4.15 6.28 20.13
C ASP A 285 -3.32 7.24 19.26
N PRO A 286 -2.62 6.73 18.23
CA PRO A 286 -1.72 7.55 17.42
C PRO A 286 -2.42 8.67 16.65
N ILE A 287 -3.70 8.48 16.30
CA ILE A 287 -4.44 9.51 15.57
C ILE A 287 -4.71 10.68 16.52
N ALA A 288 -5.13 10.39 17.75
CA ALA A 288 -5.34 11.41 18.76
C ALA A 288 -4.06 12.18 19.08
N GLU A 289 -2.93 11.48 19.29
CA GLU A 289 -1.63 12.15 19.51
C GLU A 289 -1.23 13.03 18.33
N MET A 290 -1.44 12.57 17.09
CA MET A 290 -1.18 13.36 15.90
C MET A 290 -2.10 14.60 15.82
N MET A 291 -3.37 14.48 16.20
CA MET A 291 -4.27 15.64 16.23
C MET A 291 -3.88 16.65 17.31
N GLU A 292 -3.45 16.18 18.48
CA GLU A 292 -2.96 17.04 19.57
C GLU A 292 -1.69 17.81 19.16
N GLN A 293 -0.76 17.13 18.48
CA GLN A 293 0.42 17.77 17.90
C GLN A 293 0.03 18.85 16.87
N MET A 294 -0.86 18.52 15.94
CA MET A 294 -1.36 19.50 14.96
C MET A 294 -2.06 20.69 15.63
N GLU A 295 -2.80 20.48 16.70
CA GLU A 295 -3.46 21.55 17.46
C GLU A 295 -2.45 22.45 18.17
N SER A 296 -1.39 21.87 18.77
CA SER A 296 -0.30 22.64 19.38
C SER A 296 0.47 23.49 18.35
N GLU A 297 0.78 22.93 17.18
CA GLU A 297 1.43 23.69 16.10
C GLU A 297 0.54 24.84 15.62
N LEU A 298 -0.75 24.56 15.46
CA LEU A 298 -1.74 25.55 15.04
C LEU A 298 -1.86 26.69 16.05
N GLN A 299 -1.84 26.40 17.35
CA GLN A 299 -1.83 27.41 18.39
C GLN A 299 -0.61 28.34 18.28
N GLY A 300 0.58 27.78 17.97
CA GLY A 300 1.78 28.60 17.73
C GLY A 300 1.61 29.59 16.56
N ILE A 301 0.95 29.17 15.48
CA ILE A 301 0.63 30.04 14.34
C ILE A 301 -0.45 31.07 14.70
N GLU A 302 -1.44 30.72 15.52
CA GLU A 302 -2.43 31.68 16.02
C GLU A 302 -1.78 32.78 16.87
N GLU A 303 -0.86 32.41 17.75
CA GLU A 303 -0.07 33.35 18.56
C GLU A 303 0.80 34.27 17.67
N LEU A 304 1.38 33.74 16.59
CA LEU A 304 2.07 34.54 15.58
C LEU A 304 1.15 35.57 14.94
N ARG A 305 0.00 35.12 14.46
CA ARG A 305 -1.02 35.95 13.81
C ARG A 305 -1.46 37.06 14.76
N ASP A 306 -1.72 36.73 16.02
CA ASP A 306 -2.14 37.67 17.05
C ASP A 306 -1.05 38.70 17.37
N PHE A 307 0.22 38.28 17.46
CA PHE A 307 1.36 39.18 17.65
C PHE A 307 1.52 40.19 16.50
N ILE A 308 1.39 39.73 15.24
CA ILE A 308 1.44 40.60 14.06
C ILE A 308 0.23 41.56 14.06
N ARG A 309 -0.95 41.06 14.40
CA ARG A 309 -2.17 41.88 14.52
C ARG A 309 -2.00 42.98 15.57
N ASP A 310 -1.44 42.66 16.72
CA ASP A 310 -1.19 43.63 17.79
C ASP A 310 -0.16 44.70 17.37
N PHE A 311 0.82 44.34 16.53
CA PHE A 311 1.73 45.31 15.92
C PHE A 311 1.02 46.25 14.93
N ARG A 312 0.14 45.70 14.09
CA ARG A 312 -0.70 46.44 13.14
C ARG A 312 -1.62 47.42 13.87
N ASP A 313 -2.26 46.97 14.95
CA ASP A 313 -3.16 47.76 15.79
C ASP A 313 -2.42 48.73 16.75
N LYS A 314 -1.09 48.78 16.70
CA LYS A 314 -0.22 49.65 17.51
C LYS A 314 -0.27 49.37 19.01
N LYS A 315 -0.67 48.17 19.42
CA LYS A 315 -0.61 47.73 20.82
C LYS A 315 0.83 47.43 21.26
N ILE A 316 1.67 47.04 20.32
CA ILE A 316 3.12 46.85 20.53
C ILE A 316 3.96 47.79 19.66
N THR A 317 5.14 48.12 20.16
CA THR A 317 6.10 48.99 19.51
C THR A 317 6.90 48.25 18.43
N ILE A 318 7.54 49.01 17.54
CA ILE A 318 8.45 48.44 16.52
C ILE A 318 9.63 47.70 17.16
N LYS A 319 10.12 48.18 18.32
CA LYS A 319 11.19 47.50 19.05
C LYS A 319 10.74 46.14 19.56
N GLU A 320 9.56 46.08 20.19
CA GLU A 320 8.98 44.82 20.68
C GLU A 320 8.70 43.86 19.52
N PHE A 321 8.16 44.36 18.41
CA PHE A 321 7.90 43.54 17.22
C PHE A 321 9.17 42.93 16.62
N ILE A 322 10.25 43.71 16.48
CA ILE A 322 11.53 43.23 15.94
C ILE A 322 12.21 42.24 16.90
N THR A 323 12.01 42.39 18.21
CA THR A 323 12.56 41.46 19.21
C THR A 323 11.77 40.15 19.29
N GLY A 324 10.60 40.10 18.66
CA GLY A 324 9.72 38.93 18.64
C GLY A 324 8.95 38.69 19.95
N PRO A 325 7.99 37.76 19.93
CA PRO A 325 7.22 37.36 21.11
C PRO A 325 8.14 36.83 22.22
N THR A 326 7.91 37.24 23.46
CA THR A 326 8.68 36.75 24.61
C THR A 326 8.55 35.22 24.78
N ALA A 327 7.41 34.65 24.37
CA ALA A 327 7.14 33.22 24.39
C ALA A 327 8.08 32.40 23.48
N TRP A 328 8.64 33.01 22.42
CA TRP A 328 9.56 32.34 21.49
C TRP A 328 11.02 32.73 21.69
N ARG A 329 11.32 33.51 22.74
CA ARG A 329 12.70 33.80 23.14
C ARG A 329 13.33 32.67 23.94
N GLN A 330 12.54 31.69 24.37
CA GLN A 330 13.06 30.43 24.86
C GLN A 330 13.23 29.48 23.66
N THR A 331 14.51 29.32 23.27
CA THR A 331 15.12 28.28 22.43
C THR A 331 15.07 28.45 20.90
N PRO A 332 16.19 28.92 20.32
CA PRO A 332 16.98 28.06 19.44
C PRO A 332 18.29 27.59 20.06
N GLU A 333 18.86 28.34 21.00
CA GLU A 333 20.17 28.02 21.60
C GLU A 333 20.12 26.81 22.52
N GLU A 334 19.16 26.71 23.46
CA GLU A 334 19.08 25.53 24.34
C GLU A 334 18.64 24.26 23.57
N MET A 335 17.78 24.37 22.56
CA MET A 335 17.41 23.23 21.70
C MET A 335 18.55 22.80 20.76
N MET A 336 19.35 23.73 20.23
CA MET A 336 20.56 23.36 19.49
C MET A 336 21.62 22.76 20.41
N GLU A 337 21.73 23.23 21.66
CA GLU A 337 22.66 22.70 22.65
C GLU A 337 22.29 21.26 23.03
N ASP A 338 21.01 20.97 23.28
CA ASP A 338 20.52 19.61 23.54
C ASP A 338 20.69 18.68 22.31
N VAL A 339 20.38 19.15 21.09
CA VAL A 339 20.55 18.37 19.86
C VAL A 339 22.03 18.14 19.55
N LEU A 340 22.90 19.13 19.76
CA LEU A 340 24.34 18.97 19.60
C LEU A 340 24.90 18.04 20.68
N GLU A 341 24.44 18.14 21.93
CA GLU A 341 24.90 17.29 23.03
C GLU A 341 24.46 15.82 22.83
N GLU A 342 23.27 15.56 22.29
CA GLU A 342 22.82 14.23 21.89
C GLU A 342 23.62 13.69 20.69
N MET A 343 23.84 14.50 19.65
CA MET A 343 24.62 14.10 18.48
C MET A 343 26.12 13.88 18.76
N PHE A 344 26.71 14.64 19.69
CA PHE A 344 28.12 14.50 20.08
C PHE A 344 28.34 13.53 21.25
N GLY A 345 27.32 13.26 22.07
CA GLY A 345 27.34 12.24 23.11
C GLY A 345 27.50 10.84 22.52
N ASP A 346 26.74 10.53 21.48
CA ASP A 346 26.82 9.26 20.75
C ASP A 346 28.17 9.08 20.03
N LEU A 347 28.77 10.18 19.54
CA LEU A 347 30.07 10.13 18.86
C LEU A 347 31.24 9.84 19.82
N LEU A 348 31.11 10.21 21.10
CA LEU A 348 32.12 10.00 22.13
C LEU A 348 32.07 8.59 22.75
N GLU A 349 30.93 7.90 22.70
CA GLU A 349 30.85 6.48 23.03
C GLU A 349 31.49 5.59 21.96
N VAL A 350 31.44 5.98 20.69
CA VAL A 350 32.03 5.22 19.56
C VAL A 350 33.57 5.28 19.53
N ILE A 351 34.20 6.24 20.21
CA ILE A 351 35.67 6.41 20.23
C ILE A 351 36.33 5.75 21.47
N ARG A 352 35.55 5.17 22.39
CA ARG A 352 36.07 4.37 23.51
C ARG A 352 35.87 2.87 23.28
N PHE A 353 36.49 2.31 22.24
CA PHE A 353 36.87 0.89 22.19
C PHE A 353 38.17 0.69 21.42
#